data_AF-A0A3C0MZZ5-F1
#
_entry.id   AF-A0A3C0MZZ5-F1
#
_cell.length_a   1.000
_cell.length_b   1.000
_cell.length_c   1.000
_cell.angle_alpha   90.00
_cell.angle_beta   90.00
_cell.angle_gamma   90.00
#
_symmetry.space_group_name_H-M   'P 1'
#
loop_
_entity.id
_entity.type
_entity.pdbx_description
1 polymer ?
#
loop_
_entity_poly.entity_id
_entity_poly.type
_entity_poly.pdbx_seq_one_letter_code
_entity_poly.pdbx_strand_id
1 'polypeptide(L)' 'FQDFETSNWAWDPVAKAYYWHRFYSHQPDLNYDNSAVREAVFEVLDFWLEMGVDGLRMDAVPYLYER' A
#
# COMPACT_ATOMS: atom_id res chain seq x y z
N PHE A 1 11.67 -15.71 6.92
CA PHE A 1 11.67 -14.32 6.44
C PHE A 1 12.99 -14.11 5.74
N GLN A 2 12.99 -14.04 4.40
CA GLN A 2 14.18 -13.58 3.67
C GLN A 2 14.09 -12.07 3.66
N ASP A 3 15.11 -11.39 4.16
CA ASP A 3 15.07 -9.95 4.45
C ASP A 3 15.24 -9.07 3.20
N PHE A 4 15.16 -9.65 1.99
CA PHE A 4 15.34 -8.92 0.74
C PHE A 4 14.66 -9.62 -0.44
N GLU A 5 14.06 -8.82 -1.31
CA GLU A 5 13.59 -9.23 -2.64
C GLU A 5 14.65 -8.87 -3.69
N THR A 6 14.68 -9.62 -4.78
CA THR A 6 15.65 -9.36 -5.87
C THR A 6 15.31 -8.14 -6.73
N SER A 7 14.06 -7.69 -6.65
CA SER A 7 13.48 -6.62 -7.46
C SER A 7 12.28 -6.05 -6.72
N ASN A 8 11.99 -4.75 -6.91
CA ASN A 8 10.74 -4.12 -6.48
C ASN A 8 9.62 -4.24 -7.54
N TRP A 9 9.93 -4.85 -8.67
CA TRP A 9 8.97 -5.21 -9.71
C TRP A 9 8.74 -6.71 -9.74
N ALA A 10 7.48 -7.11 -9.67
CA ALA A 10 7.04 -8.49 -9.83
C ALA A 10 6.07 -8.62 -11.02
N TRP A 11 6.17 -9.72 -11.76
CA TRP A 11 5.30 -10.01 -12.90
C TRP A 11 4.02 -10.68 -12.43
N ASP A 12 2.85 -10.14 -12.80
CA ASP A 12 1.56 -10.79 -12.60
C ASP A 12 1.12 -11.53 -13.88
N PRO A 13 0.95 -12.87 -13.85
CA PRO A 13 0.60 -13.63 -15.05
C PRO A 13 -0.85 -13.40 -15.53
N VAL A 14 -1.74 -12.87 -14.68
CA VAL A 14 -3.15 -12.64 -15.02
C VAL A 14 -3.32 -11.30 -15.74
N ALA A 15 -2.80 -10.21 -15.17
CA ALA A 15 -2.78 -8.88 -15.74
C ALA A 15 -1.77 -8.76 -16.89
N LYS A 16 -0.80 -9.68 -17.00
CA LYS A 16 0.31 -9.66 -17.97
C LYS A 16 1.09 -8.34 -17.91
N ALA A 17 1.37 -7.90 -16.69
CA ALA A 17 2.08 -6.66 -16.42
C ALA A 17 2.96 -6.83 -15.18
N TYR A 18 3.96 -5.94 -15.07
CA TYR A 18 4.69 -5.80 -13.82
C TYR A 18 3.95 -4.86 -12.88
N TYR A 19 3.97 -5.16 -11.58
CA TYR A 19 3.51 -4.28 -10.52
C TYR A 19 4.65 -3.98 -9.55
N TRP A 20 4.55 -2.84 -8.88
CA TRP A 20 5.54 -2.34 -7.95
C TRP A 20 5.21 -2.77 -6.51
N HIS A 21 6.25 -3.07 -5.73
CA HIS A 21 6.16 -3.32 -4.29
C HIS A 21 7.42 -2.79 -3.60
N ARG A 22 7.26 -2.05 -2.49
CA ARG A 22 8.40 -1.52 -1.74
C ARG A 22 9.13 -2.57 -0.91
N PHE A 23 8.38 -3.54 -0.39
CA PHE A 23 8.86 -4.51 0.59
C PHE A 23 8.90 -5.90 -0.01
N TYR A 24 7.76 -6.60 -0.02
CA TYR A 24 7.65 -7.97 -0.54
C TYR A 24 6.72 -8.04 -1.73
N SER A 25 6.97 -8.99 -2.63
CA SER A 25 6.12 -9.21 -3.81
C SER A 25 4.64 -9.43 -3.46
N HIS A 26 4.33 -10.05 -2.32
CA HIS A 26 2.95 -10.23 -1.84
C HIS A 26 2.33 -8.98 -1.19
N GLN A 27 3.05 -7.86 -1.12
CA GLN A 27 2.61 -6.56 -0.62
C GLN A 27 2.70 -5.52 -1.77
N PRO A 28 1.83 -5.61 -2.79
CA PRO A 28 1.83 -4.63 -3.88
C PRO A 28 1.51 -3.23 -3.34
N ASP A 29 2.25 -2.22 -3.81
CA ASP A 29 2.03 -0.85 -3.39
C ASP A 29 0.75 -0.28 -4.05
N LEU A 30 -0.01 0.48 -3.28
CA LEU A 30 -1.16 1.22 -3.80
C LEU A 30 -0.69 2.49 -4.48
N ASN A 31 -1.23 2.79 -5.66
CA ASN A 31 -0.97 4.06 -6.34
C ASN A 31 -1.69 5.22 -5.61
N TYR A 32 -0.95 5.95 -4.78
CA TYR A 32 -1.51 7.03 -3.96
C TYR A 32 -1.79 8.34 -4.73
N ASP A 33 -1.31 8.46 -5.98
CA ASP A 33 -1.72 9.55 -6.88
C ASP A 33 -3.20 9.41 -7.30
N ASN A 34 -3.74 8.17 -7.32
CA ASN A 34 -5.13 7.92 -7.61
C ASN A 34 -6.06 8.45 -6.50
N SER A 35 -7.03 9.30 -6.84
CA SER A 35 -7.98 9.85 -5.85
C SER A 35 -8.83 8.78 -5.19
N ALA A 36 -9.22 7.72 -5.91
CA ALA A 36 -10.02 6.63 -5.36
C ALA A 36 -9.28 5.84 -4.26
N VAL A 37 -7.94 5.73 -4.36
CA VAL A 37 -7.13 5.10 -3.31
C VAL A 37 -7.14 5.96 -2.05
N ARG A 38 -7.00 7.28 -2.21
CA ARG A 38 -7.02 8.23 -1.07
C ARG A 38 -8.38 8.22 -0.38
N GLU A 39 -9.48 8.25 -1.14
CA GLU A 39 -10.84 8.13 -0.62
C GLU A 39 -11.03 6.84 0.18
N ALA A 40 -10.67 5.69 -0.38
CA ALA A 40 -10.77 4.40 0.32
C ALA A 40 -9.91 4.34 1.60
N VAL A 41 -8.72 4.95 1.59
CA VAL A 41 -7.89 5.03 2.81
C VAL A 41 -8.60 5.85 3.89
N PHE A 42 -9.17 7.01 3.56
CA PHE A 42 -9.92 7.81 4.53
C PHE A 42 -11.14 7.08 5.09
N GLU A 43 -11.90 6.37 4.24
CA GLU A 43 -13.04 5.54 4.70
C GLU A 43 -12.61 4.48 5.73
N VAL A 44 -11.43 3.86 5.53
CA VAL A 44 -10.86 2.91 6.50
C VAL A 44 -10.47 3.58 7.81
N LEU A 45 -9.90 4.79 7.76
CA LEU A 45 -9.58 5.55 8.99
C LEU A 45 -10.86 5.91 9.75
N ASP A 46 -11.86 6.44 9.05
CA ASP A 46 -13.15 6.84 9.62
C ASP A 46 -13.86 5.66 10.29
N PHE A 47 -13.89 4.50 9.64
CA PHE A 47 -14.46 3.27 10.21
C PHE A 47 -13.92 2.93 11.61
N TRP A 48 -12.60 3.03 11.80
CA TRP A 48 -11.98 2.73 13.09
C TRP A 48 -12.22 3.82 14.13
N LEU A 49 -12.17 5.09 13.72
CA LEU A 49 -12.44 6.22 14.62
C LEU A 49 -13.90 6.21 15.09
N GLU A 50 -14.86 5.90 14.22
CA GLU A 50 -16.27 5.74 14.56
C GLU A 50 -16.53 4.59 15.54
N MET A 51 -15.68 3.55 15.54
CA MET A 51 -15.74 2.45 16.50
C MET A 51 -15.24 2.87 17.91
N GLY A 52 -14.65 4.06 18.05
CA GLY A 52 -14.12 4.59 19.31
C GLY A 52 -12.62 4.35 19.52
N VAL A 53 -11.85 4.10 18.44
CA VAL A 53 -10.38 4.08 18.51
C VAL A 53 -9.87 5.52 18.67
N ASP A 54 -9.06 5.78 19.70
CA ASP A 54 -8.59 7.15 20.02
C ASP A 54 -7.49 7.69 19.07
N GLY A 55 -6.88 6.84 18.25
CA GLY A 55 -5.84 7.26 17.31
C GLY A 55 -5.21 6.11 16.53
N LEU A 56 -4.52 6.46 15.45
CA LEU A 56 -3.92 5.51 14.50
C LEU A 56 -2.43 5.81 14.33
N ARG A 57 -1.61 4.76 14.29
CA ARG A 57 -0.20 4.85 13.89
C ARG A 57 -0.10 4.56 12.40
N MET A 58 0.34 5.55 11.62
CA MET A 58 0.60 5.38 10.19
C MET A 58 2.01 4.83 9.98
N ASP A 59 2.11 3.59 9.50
CA ASP A 59 3.38 2.96 9.12
C ASP A 59 3.75 3.31 7.67
N ALA A 60 5.03 3.20 7.32
CA ALA A 60 5.53 3.33 5.94
C ALA A 60 5.18 4.64 5.18
N VAL A 61 4.72 5.69 5.87
CA VAL A 61 4.31 6.99 5.27
C VAL A 61 5.32 7.57 4.27
N PRO A 62 6.65 7.50 4.48
CA PRO A 62 7.61 8.01 3.50
C PRO A 62 7.57 7.33 2.13
N TYR A 63 6.87 6.20 2.00
CA TYR A 63 6.79 5.39 0.78
C TYR A 63 5.42 5.45 0.09
N LEU A 64 4.53 6.35 0.49
CA LEU A 64 3.21 6.50 -0.17
C LEU A 64 3.30 6.99 -1.61
N TYR A 65 4.33 7.75 -1.95
CA TYR A 65 4.54 8.25 -3.31
C TYR A 65 5.91 7.81 -3.80
N GLU A 66 5.94 7.23 -4.99
CA GLU A 66 7.17 6.93 -5.70
C GLU A 66 7.66 8.20 -6.41
N ARG A 67 8.79 8.74 -5.96
CA ARG A 67 9.50 9.88 -6.58
C ARG A 67 10.97 9.57 -6.77
#